data_AF-A0A3C1YAV0-F1
#
_entry.id   AF-A0A3C1YAV0-F1
#
_cell.length_a   1.000
_cell.length_b   1.000
_cell.length_c   1.000
_cell.angle_alpha   90.00
_cell.angle_beta   90.00
_cell.angle_gamma   90.00
#
_symmetry.space_group_name_H-M   'P 1'
#
loop_
_entity.id
_entity.type
_entity.pdbx_description
1 polymer ?
#
loop_
_entity_poly.entity_id
_entity_poly.type
_entity_poly.pdbx_seq_one_letter_code
_entity_poly.pdbx_strand_id
1 'polypeptide(L)'
;DFEDVPVYKNQFLVRLKTNNYGSQNSWKIENSQGEIVSSNGNFASNTLNTDTVILGNGCFTFTLEDTGGDGLDFWYWDNVGQPDGTGYINFMYYDTISIFKTFHKDFGSRIVHSFRVQNATSIDEQSLDKFEVYPTQTNGLVHIKSTANIEEKNLQLFDVKGQLLLQKQWFETETDIDLSNFTEGIYFIKFKTDNSLQSEKIIFNNY
;
A
#
# COMPACT_ATOMS: atom_id res chain seq x y z
N ASP A 1 -28.47 0.92 -0.91
CA ASP A 1 -27.32 1.26 -1.75
C ASP A 1 -26.49 0.03 -2.01
N PHE A 2 -26.23 -0.29 -3.28
CA PHE A 2 -25.25 -1.31 -3.65
C PHE A 2 -23.90 -0.61 -3.70
N GLU A 3 -22.99 -0.92 -2.78
CA GLU A 3 -21.60 -0.50 -2.90
C GLU A 3 -20.97 -1.25 -4.09
N ASP A 4 -20.26 -0.51 -4.95
CA ASP A 4 -19.48 -1.10 -6.02
C ASP A 4 -18.41 -2.05 -5.45
N VAL A 5 -18.18 -3.16 -6.15
CA VAL A 5 -17.15 -4.13 -5.74
C VAL A 5 -15.77 -3.45 -5.82
N PRO A 6 -14.99 -3.41 -4.72
CA PRO A 6 -13.72 -2.70 -4.69
C PRO A 6 -12.71 -3.33 -5.64
N VAL A 7 -11.86 -2.49 -6.25
CA VAL A 7 -10.79 -2.90 -7.16
C VAL A 7 -9.43 -2.74 -6.48
N TYR A 8 -8.61 -3.79 -6.48
CA TYR A 8 -7.27 -3.82 -5.89
C TYR A 8 -6.18 -4.05 -6.94
N LYS A 9 -4.95 -3.61 -6.60
CA LYS A 9 -3.74 -3.97 -7.35
C LYS A 9 -3.53 -5.50 -7.31
N ASN A 10 -2.84 -6.04 -8.31
CA ASN A 10 -2.52 -7.47 -8.38
C ASN A 10 -1.62 -8.00 -7.27
N GLN A 11 -0.84 -7.11 -6.65
CA GLN A 11 0.07 -7.47 -5.59
C GLN A 11 -0.22 -6.64 -4.33
N PHE A 12 -0.48 -7.34 -3.24
CA PHE A 12 -0.71 -6.75 -1.92
C PHE A 12 -0.30 -7.73 -0.81
N LEU A 13 -0.30 -7.25 0.42
CA LEU A 13 0.01 -8.04 1.61
C LEU A 13 -1.26 -8.30 2.41
N VAL A 14 -1.42 -9.53 2.88
CA VAL A 14 -2.40 -9.91 3.91
C VAL A 14 -1.66 -9.91 5.25
N ARG A 15 -1.98 -8.96 6.13
CA ARG A 15 -1.35 -8.85 7.46
C ARG A 15 -2.32 -9.29 8.54
N LEU A 16 -2.03 -10.44 9.14
CA LEU A 16 -2.83 -11.04 10.21
C LEU A 16 -2.02 -11.08 11.51
N LYS A 17 -2.49 -10.40 12.55
CA LYS A 17 -2.06 -10.62 13.93
C LYS A 17 -3.09 -11.51 14.61
N THR A 18 -2.69 -12.70 15.04
CA THR A 18 -3.56 -13.60 15.83
C THR A 18 -3.65 -13.16 17.29
N ASN A 19 -4.75 -13.55 17.93
CA ASN A 19 -4.94 -13.48 19.38
C ASN A 19 -4.30 -14.72 20.06
N ASN A 20 -4.73 -15.08 21.27
CA ASN A 20 -4.20 -16.24 22.00
C ASN A 20 -4.52 -17.59 21.34
N TYR A 21 -5.37 -17.64 20.31
CA TYR A 21 -5.84 -18.85 19.65
C TYR A 21 -5.56 -18.89 18.14
N GLY A 22 -4.33 -18.57 17.74
CA GLY A 22 -3.97 -18.47 16.31
C GLY A 22 -4.26 -19.72 15.46
N SER A 23 -4.25 -20.91 16.05
CA SER A 23 -4.56 -22.17 15.34
C SER A 23 -6.03 -22.26 14.90
N GLN A 24 -6.92 -21.42 15.44
CA GLN A 24 -8.31 -21.35 15.01
C GLN A 24 -8.48 -20.54 13.73
N ASN A 25 -7.50 -19.72 13.37
CA ASN A 25 -7.57 -18.84 12.21
C ASN A 25 -6.98 -19.49 10.96
N SER A 26 -7.66 -19.32 9.83
CA SER A 26 -7.12 -19.63 8.51
C SER A 26 -7.75 -18.71 7.48
N TRP A 27 -7.02 -18.36 6.43
CA TRP A 27 -7.57 -17.56 5.35
C TRP A 27 -7.31 -18.18 3.99
N LYS A 28 -8.21 -17.89 3.04
CA LYS A 28 -8.10 -18.28 1.64
C LYS A 28 -8.61 -17.19 0.72
N ILE A 29 -8.14 -17.20 -0.51
CA ILE A 29 -8.65 -16.41 -1.63
C ILE A 29 -9.07 -17.38 -2.72
N GLU A 30 -10.31 -17.25 -3.16
CA GLU A 30 -10.89 -18.05 -4.24
C GLU A 30 -11.16 -17.18 -5.47
N ASN A 31 -10.95 -17.72 -6.66
CA ASN A 31 -11.35 -17.07 -7.92
C ASN A 31 -12.85 -17.27 -8.20
N SER A 32 -13.37 -16.67 -9.27
CA SER A 32 -14.78 -16.79 -9.67
C SER A 32 -15.22 -18.22 -10.04
N GLN A 33 -14.29 -19.14 -10.24
CA GLN A 33 -14.56 -20.56 -10.52
C GLN A 33 -14.58 -21.40 -9.24
N GLY A 34 -14.29 -20.80 -8.08
CA GLY A 34 -14.22 -21.48 -6.79
C GLY A 34 -12.86 -22.13 -6.50
N GLU A 35 -11.83 -21.86 -7.31
CA GLU A 35 -10.50 -22.40 -7.07
C GLU A 35 -9.74 -21.55 -6.05
N ILE A 36 -9.11 -22.20 -5.07
CA ILE A 36 -8.25 -21.53 -4.09
C ILE A 36 -6.94 -21.14 -4.76
N VAL A 37 -6.70 -19.84 -4.91
CA VAL A 37 -5.50 -19.27 -5.55
C VAL A 37 -4.43 -18.83 -4.55
N SER A 38 -4.82 -18.63 -3.29
CA SER A 38 -3.90 -18.34 -2.19
C SER A 38 -4.55 -18.70 -0.87
N SER A 39 -3.77 -19.16 0.11
CA SER A 39 -4.27 -19.50 1.44
C SER A 39 -3.15 -19.61 2.45
N ASN A 40 -3.47 -19.38 3.72
CA ASN A 40 -2.57 -19.67 4.84
C ASN A 40 -3.39 -20.05 6.09
N GLY A 41 -2.77 -20.74 7.05
CA GLY A 41 -3.44 -21.23 8.26
C GLY A 41 -2.47 -21.85 9.27
N ASN A 42 -3.00 -22.51 10.29
CA ASN A 42 -2.21 -23.11 11.38
C ASN A 42 -1.27 -22.10 12.07
N PHE A 43 -1.78 -20.89 12.30
CA PHE A 43 -0.94 -19.82 12.84
C PHE A 43 -0.56 -20.08 14.30
N ALA A 44 0.65 -19.68 14.67
CA ALA A 44 1.01 -19.57 16.08
C ALA A 44 0.17 -18.48 16.76
N SER A 45 -0.16 -18.70 18.04
CA SER A 45 -0.82 -17.69 18.85
C SER A 45 0.04 -16.44 19.00
N ASN A 46 -0.63 -15.30 19.15
CA ASN A 46 -0.04 -13.99 19.33
C ASN A 46 1.01 -13.59 18.28
N THR A 47 0.95 -14.13 17.08
CA THR A 47 1.98 -13.95 16.06
C THR A 47 1.48 -13.05 14.94
N LEU A 48 2.37 -12.20 14.43
CA LEU A 48 2.11 -11.40 13.25
C LEU A 48 2.59 -12.15 12.00
N ASN A 49 1.66 -12.47 11.11
CA ASN A 49 1.93 -13.04 9.80
C ASN A 49 1.66 -11.98 8.72
N THR A 50 2.50 -11.92 7.70
CA THR A 50 2.38 -10.99 6.58
C THR A 50 2.69 -11.74 5.31
N ASP A 51 1.63 -12.09 4.58
CA ASP A 51 1.70 -12.93 3.39
C ASP A 51 1.59 -12.09 2.12
N THR A 52 2.48 -12.33 1.17
CA THR A 52 2.41 -11.69 -0.15
C THR A 52 1.40 -12.42 -1.03
N VAL A 53 0.42 -11.68 -1.54
CA VAL A 53 -0.60 -12.18 -2.48
C VAL A 53 -0.33 -11.58 -3.85
N ILE A 54 -0.32 -12.44 -4.88
CA ILE A 54 -0.17 -12.07 -6.29
C ILE A 54 -1.32 -12.73 -7.06
N LEU A 55 -2.17 -11.93 -7.71
CA LEU A 55 -3.37 -12.37 -8.41
C LEU A 55 -3.43 -11.85 -9.85
N GLY A 56 -3.98 -12.64 -10.76
CA GLY A 56 -4.30 -12.19 -12.11
C GLY A 56 -5.53 -11.27 -12.13
N ASN A 57 -5.88 -10.76 -13.32
CA ASN A 57 -7.12 -10.00 -13.50
C ASN A 57 -8.33 -10.92 -13.27
N GLY A 58 -9.32 -10.46 -12.50
CA GLY A 58 -10.50 -11.25 -12.22
C GLY A 58 -11.29 -10.79 -11.00
N CYS A 59 -12.29 -11.58 -10.64
CA CYS A 59 -13.06 -11.44 -9.41
C CYS A 59 -12.60 -12.49 -8.40
N PHE A 60 -12.44 -12.08 -7.16
CA PHE A 60 -11.92 -12.91 -6.08
C PHE A 60 -12.74 -12.73 -4.80
N THR A 61 -12.74 -13.77 -3.98
CA THR A 61 -13.33 -13.77 -2.64
C THR A 61 -12.27 -14.14 -1.62
N PHE A 62 -11.96 -13.21 -0.71
CA PHE A 62 -11.18 -13.50 0.48
C PHE A 62 -12.09 -14.00 1.58
N THR A 63 -11.69 -15.09 2.23
CA THR A 63 -12.34 -15.64 3.42
C THR A 63 -11.30 -15.79 4.52
N LEU A 64 -11.55 -15.19 5.69
CA LEU A 64 -10.86 -15.52 6.94
C LEU A 64 -11.86 -16.31 7.79
N GLU A 65 -11.48 -17.50 8.22
CA GLU A 65 -12.27 -18.35 9.11
C GLU A 65 -11.65 -18.34 10.51
N ASP A 66 -12.52 -18.37 11.50
CA ASP A 66 -12.19 -18.62 12.89
C ASP A 66 -13.09 -19.75 13.43
N THR A 67 -12.46 -20.86 13.83
CA THR A 67 -13.18 -22.03 14.35
C THR A 67 -13.72 -21.84 15.77
N GLY A 68 -13.24 -20.83 16.52
CA GLY A 68 -13.71 -20.46 17.86
C GLY A 68 -15.05 -19.71 17.83
N GLY A 69 -15.29 -18.95 16.76
CA GLY A 69 -16.51 -18.18 16.56
C GLY A 69 -16.53 -16.84 17.29
N ASP A 70 -15.40 -16.39 17.83
CA ASP A 70 -15.21 -15.10 18.51
C ASP A 70 -14.31 -14.13 17.70
N GLY A 71 -13.74 -14.60 16.60
CA GLY A 71 -12.96 -13.78 15.69
C GLY A 71 -11.56 -13.54 16.23
N LEU A 72 -11.09 -12.29 16.20
CA LEU A 72 -9.73 -11.93 16.62
C LEU A 72 -9.68 -11.12 17.92
N ASP A 73 -10.83 -10.63 18.40
CA ASP A 73 -10.95 -9.88 19.65
C ASP A 73 -12.44 -9.67 19.92
N PHE A 74 -12.96 -10.40 20.91
CA PHE A 74 -14.35 -10.29 21.33
C PHE A 74 -14.46 -9.66 22.71
N TRP A 75 -15.05 -8.46 22.75
CA TRP A 75 -15.15 -7.63 23.96
C TRP A 75 -15.76 -8.34 25.19
N TYR A 76 -16.56 -9.39 24.99
CA TYR A 76 -17.16 -10.17 26.07
C TYR A 76 -16.11 -10.85 26.96
N TRP A 77 -15.03 -11.37 26.38
CA TRP A 77 -13.99 -12.12 27.10
C TRP A 77 -13.23 -11.26 28.10
N ASP A 78 -13.02 -9.99 27.76
CA ASP A 78 -12.48 -8.99 28.68
C ASP A 78 -13.43 -8.74 29.86
N ASN A 79 -14.74 -8.67 29.61
CA ASN A 79 -15.75 -8.38 30.63
C ASN A 79 -15.96 -9.52 31.63
N VAL A 80 -15.67 -10.77 31.24
CA VAL A 80 -15.71 -11.94 32.14
C VAL A 80 -14.36 -12.27 32.76
N GLY A 81 -13.32 -11.46 32.50
CA GLY A 81 -11.98 -11.63 33.08
C GLY A 81 -11.19 -12.79 32.49
N GLN A 82 -11.51 -13.23 31.27
CA GLN A 82 -10.82 -14.29 30.54
C GLN A 82 -10.40 -13.80 29.15
N PRO A 83 -9.50 -12.80 29.04
CA PRO A 83 -9.13 -12.21 27.76
C PRO A 83 -8.53 -13.26 26.81
N ASP A 84 -9.11 -13.37 25.62
CA ASP A 84 -8.67 -14.19 24.49
C ASP A 84 -7.54 -13.52 23.68
N GLY A 85 -7.23 -12.26 23.98
CA GLY A 85 -6.17 -11.47 23.37
C GLY A 85 -6.65 -10.68 22.15
N THR A 86 -5.84 -9.72 21.72
CA THR A 86 -6.20 -8.83 20.59
C THR A 86 -5.43 -9.19 19.33
N GLY A 87 -6.17 -9.46 18.26
CA GLY A 87 -5.68 -9.59 16.90
C GLY A 87 -6.22 -8.50 15.95
N TYR A 88 -5.74 -8.53 14.71
CA TYR A 88 -6.25 -7.69 13.62
C TYR A 88 -5.92 -8.31 12.27
N ILE A 89 -6.67 -7.90 11.25
CA ILE A 89 -6.46 -8.29 9.85
C ILE A 89 -6.62 -7.09 8.93
N ASN A 90 -5.60 -6.87 8.11
CA ASN A 90 -5.53 -5.75 7.18
C ASN A 90 -4.97 -6.18 5.84
N PHE A 91 -5.41 -5.55 4.75
CA PHE A 91 -4.66 -5.56 3.50
C PHE A 91 -3.79 -4.31 3.39
N MET A 92 -2.57 -4.50 2.90
CA MET A 92 -1.57 -3.44 2.76
C MET A 92 -1.00 -3.43 1.36
N TYR A 93 -0.67 -2.24 0.87
CA TYR A 93 0.03 -2.13 -0.39
C TYR A 93 1.44 -2.73 -0.25
N TYR A 94 1.86 -3.50 -1.27
CA TYR A 94 3.17 -4.14 -1.28
C TYR A 94 4.33 -3.13 -1.37
N ASP A 95 4.14 -2.03 -2.10
CA ASP A 95 5.16 -1.01 -2.38
C ASP A 95 5.39 -0.05 -1.18
N THR A 96 4.32 0.46 -0.59
CA THR A 96 4.36 1.49 0.45
C THR A 96 4.17 0.95 1.86
N ILE A 97 3.76 -0.31 2.00
CA ILE A 97 3.45 -0.94 3.30
C ILE A 97 2.36 -0.15 4.06
N SER A 98 1.53 0.61 3.34
CA SER A 98 0.40 1.33 3.92
C SER A 98 -0.87 0.49 3.86
N ILE A 99 -1.70 0.61 4.91
CA ILE A 99 -2.98 -0.11 5.01
C ILE A 99 -3.98 0.53 4.05
N PHE A 100 -4.64 -0.27 3.22
CA PHE A 100 -5.75 0.18 2.38
C PHE A 100 -7.09 -0.48 2.69
N LYS A 101 -7.09 -1.57 3.47
CA LYS A 101 -8.30 -2.19 3.99
C LYS A 101 -8.05 -2.73 5.39
N THR A 102 -8.93 -2.39 6.32
CA THR A 102 -8.99 -2.97 7.66
C THR A 102 -10.31 -3.71 7.78
N PHE A 103 -10.30 -4.89 8.38
CA PHE A 103 -11.50 -5.64 8.69
C PHE A 103 -11.87 -5.52 10.17
N HIS A 104 -13.14 -5.68 10.48
CA HIS A 104 -13.58 -5.77 11.87
C HIS A 104 -12.97 -7.00 12.53
N LYS A 105 -12.46 -6.84 13.75
CA LYS A 105 -11.84 -7.91 14.55
C LYS A 105 -12.87 -8.84 15.20
N ASP A 106 -14.07 -8.32 15.49
CA ASP A 106 -15.23 -9.07 15.96
C ASP A 106 -16.09 -9.47 14.76
N PHE A 107 -15.76 -10.61 14.16
CA PHE A 107 -16.44 -11.14 12.95
C PHE A 107 -17.11 -12.50 13.20
N GLY A 108 -17.14 -12.94 14.46
CA GLY A 108 -17.57 -14.29 14.81
C GLY A 108 -16.74 -15.34 14.08
N SER A 109 -17.39 -16.17 13.26
CA SER A 109 -16.73 -17.32 12.61
C SER A 109 -16.07 -17.03 11.26
N ARG A 110 -16.45 -15.95 10.55
CA ARG A 110 -15.82 -15.63 9.26
C ARG A 110 -15.94 -14.19 8.81
N ILE A 111 -14.92 -13.73 8.09
CA ILE A 111 -15.00 -12.59 7.16
C ILE A 111 -15.14 -13.14 5.75
N VAL A 112 -16.04 -12.56 4.96
CA VAL A 112 -16.13 -12.80 3.51
C VAL A 112 -16.05 -11.45 2.81
N HIS A 113 -15.05 -11.28 1.96
CA HIS A 113 -14.78 -10.02 1.26
C HIS A 113 -14.56 -10.27 -0.22
N SER A 114 -15.47 -9.77 -1.05
CA SER A 114 -15.36 -9.87 -2.51
C SER A 114 -14.69 -8.63 -3.09
N PHE A 115 -13.79 -8.84 -4.03
CA PHE A 115 -13.05 -7.76 -4.69
C PHE A 115 -12.71 -8.15 -6.12
N ARG A 116 -12.34 -7.16 -6.93
CA ARG A 116 -11.80 -7.36 -8.26
C ARG A 116 -10.32 -7.02 -8.26
N VAL A 117 -9.54 -7.80 -8.98
CA VAL A 117 -8.19 -7.41 -9.36
C VAL A 117 -8.24 -6.98 -10.80
N GLN A 118 -7.77 -5.77 -11.02
CA GLN A 118 -7.50 -5.27 -12.35
C GLN A 118 -6.07 -4.76 -12.32
N ASN A 119 -5.16 -5.54 -12.89
CA ASN A 119 -3.96 -4.96 -13.47
C ASN A 119 -4.44 -3.91 -14.45
N ALA A 120 -4.01 -2.67 -14.27
CA ALA A 120 -3.68 -1.87 -15.43
C ALA A 120 -2.76 -2.77 -16.26
N THR A 121 -3.23 -3.21 -17.42
CA THR A 121 -2.46 -4.09 -18.31
C THR A 121 -1.05 -3.56 -18.39
N SER A 122 -0.08 -4.36 -17.96
CA SER A 122 1.26 -4.22 -18.51
C SER A 122 1.07 -4.39 -20.03
N ILE A 123 1.58 -3.42 -20.79
CA ILE A 123 1.20 -3.06 -22.17
C ILE A 123 -0.03 -2.13 -22.18
N ASP A 124 0.18 -0.91 -21.70
CA ASP A 124 0.65 0.08 -22.67
C ASP A 124 1.91 0.74 -22.11
N GLU A 125 2.98 0.69 -22.90
CA GLU A 125 4.06 1.67 -22.84
C GLU A 125 3.54 3.02 -23.43
N GLN A 126 2.25 3.33 -23.26
CA GLN A 126 1.78 4.71 -23.29
C GLN A 126 2.21 5.32 -21.99
N SER A 127 3.44 5.84 -22.00
CA SER A 127 3.91 6.94 -21.16
C SER A 127 3.11 7.07 -19.87
N LEU A 128 3.36 6.18 -18.90
CA LEU A 128 3.29 6.67 -17.52
C LEU A 128 4.07 7.97 -17.54
N ASP A 129 3.47 9.04 -17.05
CA ASP A 129 4.11 10.32 -16.79
C ASP A 129 5.36 10.05 -15.94
N LYS A 130 6.45 9.67 -16.61
CA LYS A 130 7.63 9.12 -15.96
C LYS A 130 8.49 10.32 -15.67
N PHE A 131 8.66 10.60 -14.39
CA PHE A 131 9.60 11.59 -13.92
C PHE A 131 10.93 10.88 -13.67
N GLU A 132 11.97 11.33 -14.35
CA GLU A 132 13.35 10.90 -14.13
C GLU A 132 14.06 12.03 -13.40
N VAL A 133 14.66 11.71 -12.25
CA VAL A 133 15.35 12.67 -11.40
C VAL A 133 16.82 12.30 -11.32
N TYR A 134 17.70 13.20 -11.75
CA TYR A 134 19.13 12.96 -11.71
C TYR A 134 19.97 14.24 -11.52
N PRO A 135 21.12 14.14 -10.84
CA PRO A 135 21.53 12.98 -10.04
C PRO A 135 20.74 12.92 -8.72
N THR A 136 20.54 11.72 -8.16
CA THR A 136 19.93 11.55 -6.83
C THR A 136 20.93 11.83 -5.68
N GLN A 137 22.20 12.02 -6.01
CA GLN A 137 23.23 12.60 -5.15
C GLN A 137 23.80 13.82 -5.86
N THR A 138 23.57 15.02 -5.32
CA THR A 138 23.90 16.29 -5.97
C THR A 138 24.67 17.22 -5.04
N ASN A 139 25.42 18.14 -5.62
CA ASN A 139 26.01 19.30 -4.94
C ASN A 139 25.23 20.59 -5.18
N GLY A 140 23.99 20.50 -5.67
CA GLY A 140 23.08 21.64 -5.77
C GLY A 140 22.01 21.39 -6.83
N LEU A 141 22.42 21.21 -8.08
CA LEU A 141 21.49 21.15 -9.20
C LEU A 141 20.89 19.75 -9.39
N VAL A 142 19.58 19.68 -9.55
CA VAL A 142 18.81 18.46 -9.82
C VAL A 142 18.04 18.66 -11.10
N HIS A 143 18.25 17.76 -12.05
CA HIS A 143 17.53 17.72 -13.32
C HIS A 143 16.33 16.79 -13.20
N ILE A 144 15.20 17.25 -13.71
CA ILE A 144 13.96 16.50 -13.75
C ILE A 144 13.51 16.44 -15.21
N LYS A 145 13.39 15.22 -15.73
CA LYS A 145 12.81 14.96 -17.03
C LYS A 145 11.46 14.29 -16.86
N SER A 146 10.48 14.71 -17.65
CA SER A 146 9.15 14.15 -17.66
C SER A 146 8.78 13.76 -19.08
N THR A 147 8.37 12.51 -19.24
CA THR A 147 7.75 12.02 -20.49
C THR A 147 6.24 12.28 -20.50
N ALA A 148 5.73 12.97 -19.48
CA ALA A 148 4.32 13.23 -19.30
C ALA A 148 3.78 14.16 -20.37
N ASN A 149 2.75 13.70 -21.10
CA ASN A 149 2.06 14.49 -22.12
C ASN A 149 0.91 15.30 -21.50
N ILE A 150 1.18 15.91 -20.34
CA ILE A 150 0.27 16.82 -19.64
C ILE A 150 0.80 18.25 -19.75
N GLU A 151 -0.14 19.19 -19.93
CA GLU A 151 0.17 20.61 -20.07
C GLU A 151 0.80 21.16 -18.79
N GLU A 152 0.29 20.80 -17.61
CA GLU A 152 0.79 21.31 -16.33
C GLU A 152 1.35 20.18 -15.45
N LYS A 153 2.63 20.29 -15.07
CA LYS A 153 3.31 19.37 -14.18
C LYS A 153 3.57 20.04 -12.84
N ASN A 154 3.30 19.32 -11.75
CA ASN A 154 3.43 19.82 -10.39
C ASN A 154 4.45 19.01 -9.59
N LEU A 155 5.37 19.71 -8.94
CA LEU A 155 6.40 19.14 -8.08
C LEU A 155 6.37 19.80 -6.71
N GLN A 156 6.61 18.98 -5.69
CA GLN A 156 6.80 19.40 -4.32
C GLN A 156 8.09 18.80 -3.76
N LEU A 157 8.91 19.63 -3.11
CA LEU A 157 10.14 19.24 -2.42
C LEU A 157 9.89 19.27 -0.91
N PHE A 158 10.25 18.19 -0.22
CA PHE A 158 10.11 18.05 1.22
C PHE A 158 11.46 17.75 1.88
N ASP A 159 11.62 18.21 3.12
CA ASP A 159 12.71 17.75 3.99
C ASP A 159 12.39 16.37 4.62
N VAL A 160 13.34 15.83 5.39
CA VAL A 160 13.17 14.56 6.13
C VAL A 160 12.09 14.58 7.20
N LYS A 161 11.67 15.76 7.66
CA LYS A 161 10.58 15.93 8.64
C LYS A 161 9.22 16.03 7.96
N GLY A 162 9.18 16.02 6.62
CA GLY A 162 7.96 16.18 5.83
C GLY A 162 7.52 17.64 5.67
N GLN A 163 8.38 18.62 6.00
CA GLN A 163 8.10 20.03 5.75
C GLN A 163 8.19 20.31 4.25
N LEU A 164 7.14 20.93 3.69
CA LEU A 164 7.16 21.42 2.32
C LEU A 164 8.12 22.61 2.23
N LEU A 165 9.14 22.48 1.38
CA LEU A 165 10.18 23.49 1.19
C LEU A 165 10.01 24.28 -0.10
N LEU A 166 9.58 23.59 -1.17
CA LEU A 166 9.40 24.20 -2.48
C LEU A 166 8.24 23.52 -3.20
N GLN A 167 7.47 24.32 -3.93
CA GLN A 167 6.48 23.84 -4.88
C GLN A 167 6.71 24.56 -6.21
N LYS A 168 6.73 23.80 -7.30
CA LYS A 168 7.01 24.31 -8.65
C LYS A 168 6.03 23.73 -9.65
N GLN A 169 5.49 24.60 -10.48
CA GLN A 169 4.75 24.26 -11.69
C GLN A 169 5.66 24.46 -12.90
N TRP A 170 5.59 23.55 -13.86
CA TRP A 170 6.25 23.71 -15.16
C TRP A 170 5.47 23.01 -16.26
N PHE A 171 5.67 23.45 -17.50
CA PHE A 171 4.93 22.98 -18.67
C PHE A 171 5.81 22.11 -19.58
N GLU A 172 7.13 22.34 -19.57
CA GLU A 172 8.06 21.67 -20.48
C GLU A 172 8.38 20.22 -20.09
N THR A 173 9.12 19.53 -20.97
CA THR A 173 9.58 18.15 -20.73
C THR A 173 10.67 18.08 -19.67
N GLU A 174 11.39 19.17 -19.42
CA GLU A 174 12.53 19.21 -18.50
C GLU A 174 12.45 20.43 -17.59
N THR A 175 12.93 20.29 -16.35
CA THR A 175 13.05 21.39 -15.41
C THR A 175 14.13 21.10 -14.37
N ASP A 176 14.64 22.16 -13.74
CA ASP A 176 15.66 22.04 -12.72
C ASP A 176 15.19 22.51 -11.34
N ILE A 177 15.79 21.93 -10.31
CA ILE A 177 15.75 22.45 -8.94
C ILE A 177 17.16 22.73 -8.49
N ASP A 178 17.37 23.95 -8.00
CA ASP A 178 18.61 24.34 -7.36
C ASP A 178 18.47 24.21 -5.84
N LEU A 179 19.23 23.28 -5.27
CA LEU A 179 19.29 23.03 -3.84
C LEU A 179 20.33 23.90 -3.11
N SER A 180 21.08 24.76 -3.80
CA SER A 180 22.19 25.53 -3.23
C SER A 180 21.79 26.47 -2.07
N ASN A 181 20.52 26.87 -2.00
CA ASN A 181 19.97 27.71 -0.94
C ASN A 181 19.38 26.91 0.25
N PHE A 182 19.41 25.59 0.19
CA PHE A 182 18.93 24.71 1.25
C PHE A 182 20.11 24.17 2.07
N THR A 183 19.81 23.56 3.22
CA THR A 183 20.84 22.93 4.06
C THR A 183 21.26 21.60 3.47
N GLU A 184 22.48 21.13 3.73
CA GLU A 184 22.83 19.75 3.36
C GLU A 184 21.90 18.73 4.03
N GLY A 185 21.57 17.66 3.32
CA GLY A 185 20.68 16.63 3.84
C GLY A 185 19.93 15.83 2.80
N ILE A 186 18.92 15.11 3.29
CA ILE A 186 18.04 14.28 2.47
C ILE A 186 16.77 15.05 2.15
N TYR A 187 16.35 14.98 0.90
CA TYR A 187 15.15 15.58 0.37
C TYR A 187 14.29 14.55 -0.34
N PHE A 188 12.99 14.79 -0.36
CA PHE A 188 12.04 14.01 -1.14
C PHE A 188 11.33 14.90 -2.14
N ILE A 189 11.46 14.57 -3.41
CA ILE A 189 10.65 15.15 -4.47
C ILE A 189 9.39 14.30 -4.60
N LYS A 190 8.23 14.93 -4.70
CA LYS A 190 6.96 14.29 -5.06
C LYS A 190 6.40 14.92 -6.33
N PHE A 191 5.97 14.06 -7.23
CA PHE A 191 5.25 14.39 -8.45
C PHE A 191 3.83 13.91 -8.30
N LYS A 192 2.87 14.79 -8.59
CA LYS A 192 1.46 14.43 -8.62
C LYS A 192 0.89 14.76 -9.99
N THR A 193 0.29 13.76 -10.62
CA THR A 193 -0.56 13.90 -11.80
C THR A 193 -1.97 13.43 -11.44
N ASP A 194 -2.91 13.53 -12.39
CA ASP A 194 -4.28 13.04 -12.19
C ASP A 194 -4.31 11.52 -11.93
N ASN A 195 -3.32 10.78 -12.43
CA ASN A 195 -3.29 9.32 -12.42
C ASN A 195 -2.12 8.70 -11.65
N SER A 196 -1.13 9.48 -11.21
CA SER A 196 0.07 8.96 -10.54
C SER A 196 0.60 9.87 -9.43
N LEU A 197 1.16 9.21 -8.40
CA LEU A 197 1.99 9.85 -7.38
C LEU A 197 3.36 9.15 -7.40
N GLN A 198 4.40 9.87 -7.79
CA GLN A 198 5.78 9.39 -7.78
C GLN A 198 6.58 10.16 -6.71
N SER A 199 7.52 9.49 -6.04
CA SER A 199 8.43 10.17 -5.11
C SER A 199 9.86 9.69 -5.30
N GLU A 200 10.80 10.63 -5.31
CA GLU A 200 12.23 10.38 -5.48
C GLU A 200 13.03 10.96 -4.31
N LYS A 201 14.03 10.20 -3.85
CA LYS A 201 14.94 10.62 -2.79
C LYS A 201 16.17 11.31 -3.39
N ILE A 202 16.53 12.46 -2.82
CA ILE A 202 17.74 13.20 -3.17
C ILE A 202 18.63 13.36 -1.94
N ILE A 203 19.93 13.25 -2.13
CA ILE A 203 20.96 13.56 -1.14
C ILE A 203 21.72 14.77 -1.66
N PHE A 204 21.70 15.87 -0.90
CA PHE A 204 22.38 17.10 -1.23
C PHE A 204 23.51 17.38 -0.24
N ASN A 205 24.73 17.52 -0.77
CA ASN A 205 25.96 17.80 -0.02
C ASN A 205 26.79 18.87 -0.76
N ASN A 206 27.17 19.97 -0.11
CA ASN A 206 28.10 20.95 -0.66
C ASN A 206 29.54 20.46 -0.41
N TYR A 207 30.11 19.76 -1.39
CA TYR A 207 31.55 19.45 -1.37
C TYR A 207 32.40 20.64 -1.82
#